data_AF-A0A1F6EZ14-F1
#
_entry.id   AF-A0A1F6EZ14-F1
#
_cell.length_a   1.000
_cell.length_b   1.000
_cell.length_c   1.000
_cell.angle_alpha   90.00
_cell.angle_beta   90.00
_cell.angle_gamma   90.00
#
_symmetry.space_group_name_H-M   'P 1'
#
loop_
_entity.id
_entity.type
_entity.pdbx_description
1 polymer ?
#
loop_
_entity_poly.entity_id
_entity_poly.type
_entity_poly.pdbx_seq_one_letter_code
_entity_poly.pdbx_strand_id
1 'polypeptide(L)'
;MDPELKQLLEQTHALAKDNHQMLRAIRRHQWYSFLSTVIVWVVVLALPFYLYQRYVEPLVSQFAAAPGETASGIFGLPSSVDMQKLINSFTAGQ
;
A
#
# COMPACT_ATOMS: atom_id res chain seq x y z
N MET A 1 39.71 45.50 14.45
CA MET A 1 38.76 44.76 13.61
C MET A 1 37.77 45.77 13.08
N ASP A 2 37.56 45.79 11.76
CA ASP A 2 36.63 46.73 11.14
C ASP A 2 35.22 46.53 11.71
N PRO A 3 34.54 47.60 12.16
CA PRO A 3 33.19 47.50 12.71
C PRO A 3 32.19 46.91 11.71
N GLU A 4 32.38 47.17 10.41
CA GLU A 4 31.57 46.61 9.33
C GLU A 4 31.69 45.09 9.23
N LEU A 5 32.92 44.56 9.36
CA LEU A 5 33.16 43.11 9.33
C LEU A 5 32.45 42.40 10.48
N LYS A 6 32.44 43.03 11.66
CA LYS A 6 31.75 42.52 12.85
C LYS A 6 30.24 42.46 12.62
N GLN A 7 29.69 43.52 12.03
CA GLN A 7 28.27 43.63 11.74
C GLN A 7 27.81 42.59 10.69
N LEU A 8 28.62 42.37 9.65
CA LEU A 8 28.37 41.33 8.64
C LEU A 8 28.41 39.92 9.24
N LEU A 9 29.38 39.65 10.11
CA LEU A 9 29.50 38.37 10.82
C LEU A 9 28.29 38.11 11.72
N GLU A 10 27.79 39.13 12.40
CA GLU A 10 26.65 39.00 13.28
C GLU A 10 25.34 38.77 12.50
N GLN A 11 25.15 39.45 11.38
CA GLN A 11 24.02 39.22 10.47
C GLN A 11 24.04 37.82 9.85
N THR A 12 25.19 37.37 9.36
CA THR A 12 25.33 36.02 8.78
C THR A 12 25.11 34.92 9.83
N HIS A 13 25.61 35.13 11.05
CA HIS A 13 25.38 34.21 12.15
C HIS A 13 23.89 34.15 12.57
N ALA A 14 23.21 35.30 12.61
CA ALA A 14 21.77 35.36 12.88
C ALA A 14 20.97 34.61 11.80
N LEU A 15 21.26 34.84 10.52
CA LEU A 15 20.63 34.13 9.39
C LEU A 15 20.86 32.62 9.44
N ALA A 16 22.06 32.18 9.79
CA ALA A 16 22.37 30.76 9.93
C ALA A 16 21.57 30.11 11.08
N LYS A 17 21.43 30.82 12.21
CA LYS A 17 20.66 30.36 13.37
C LYS A 17 19.18 30.22 13.04
N ASP A 18 18.61 31.19 12.33
CA ASP A 18 17.20 31.16 11.93
C ASP A 18 16.92 30.04 10.91
N ASN A 19 17.81 29.84 9.94
CA ASN A 19 17.73 28.72 9.00
C ASN A 19 17.75 27.37 9.72
N HIS A 20 18.62 27.20 10.71
CA HIS A 20 18.67 25.95 11.49
C HIS A 20 17.36 25.68 12.22
N GLN A 21 16.72 26.71 12.79
CA GLN A 21 15.44 26.58 13.47
C GLN A 21 14.31 26.21 12.50
N MET A 22 14.26 26.86 11.33
CA MET A 22 13.27 26.54 10.29
C MET A 22 13.42 25.11 9.77
N LEU A 23 14.65 24.69 9.46
CA LEU A 23 14.92 23.32 9.01
C LEU A 23 14.52 22.28 10.08
N ARG A 24 14.78 22.58 11.35
CA ARG A 24 14.34 21.72 12.47
C ARG A 24 12.82 21.64 12.56
N ALA A 25 12.10 22.73 12.30
CA ALA A 25 10.64 22.73 12.27
C ALA A 25 10.09 21.93 11.06
N ILE A 26 10.63 22.17 9.86
CA ILE A 26 10.21 21.48 8.63
C ILE A 26 10.40 19.97 8.74
N ARG A 27 11.52 19.53 9.32
CA ARG A 27 11.83 18.10 9.47
C ARG A 27 10.75 17.35 10.27
N ARG A 28 10.13 18.01 11.26
CA ARG A 28 9.01 17.44 12.02
C ARG A 28 7.72 17.38 11.20
N HIS A 29 7.42 18.44 10.43
CA HIS A 29 6.23 18.47 9.58
C HIS A 29 6.27 17.44 8.44
N GLN A 30 7.43 17.22 7.83
CA GLN A 30 7.62 16.20 6.81
C GLN A 30 7.33 14.79 7.34
N TRP A 31 7.74 14.47 8.58
CA TRP A 31 7.43 13.20 9.22
C TRP A 31 5.93 12.98 9.39
N TYR A 32 5.18 14.01 9.82
CA TYR A 32 3.72 13.91 9.93
C TYR A 32 3.04 13.76 8.57
N SER A 33 3.51 14.46 7.53
CA SER A 33 2.99 14.34 6.18
C SER A 33 3.23 12.94 5.60
N PHE A 34 4.42 12.38 5.83
CA PHE A 34 4.73 11.01 5.40
C PHE A 34 3.86 9.99 6.15
N LEU A 35 3.79 10.10 7.47
CA LEU A 35 3.03 9.16 8.30
C LEU A 35 1.53 9.16 7.96
N SER A 36 0.93 10.34 7.77
CA SER A 36 -0.48 10.46 7.37
C SER A 36 -0.75 9.82 6.00
N THR A 37 0.14 10.04 5.02
CA THR A 37 0.03 9.42 3.70
C THR A 37 0.11 7.89 3.78
N VAL A 38 1.04 7.36 4.59
CA VAL A 38 1.16 5.92 4.82
C VAL A 38 -0.09 5.36 5.48
N ILE A 39 -0.62 6.02 6.51
CA ILE A 39 -1.85 5.59 7.20
C ILE A 39 -3.02 5.53 6.24
N VAL A 40 -3.22 6.57 5.41
CA VAL A 40 -4.29 6.59 4.41
C VAL A 40 -4.15 5.41 3.44
N TRP A 41 -2.95 5.16 2.94
CA TRP A 41 -2.69 4.02 2.06
C TRP A 41 -2.94 2.67 2.74
N VAL A 42 -2.55 2.51 3.99
CA VAL A 42 -2.83 1.30 4.78
C VAL A 42 -4.33 1.11 4.94
N VAL A 43 -5.09 2.16 5.26
CA VAL A 43 -6.54 2.07 5.39
C VAL A 43 -7.18 1.72 4.04
N VAL A 44 -6.77 2.37 2.95
CA VAL A 44 -7.30 2.11 1.60
C VAL A 44 -7.05 0.68 1.14
N LEU A 45 -5.97 0.02 1.58
CA LEU A 45 -5.70 -1.38 1.24
C LEU A 45 -6.28 -2.37 2.25
N ALA A 46 -6.11 -2.10 3.54
CA ALA A 46 -6.53 -3.01 4.61
C ALA A 46 -8.05 -3.09 4.76
N LEU A 47 -8.75 -1.97 4.56
CA LEU A 47 -10.20 -1.91 4.71
C LEU A 47 -10.96 -2.78 3.68
N PRO A 48 -10.70 -2.67 2.36
CA PRO A 48 -11.34 -3.57 1.40
C PRO A 48 -10.87 -5.02 1.57
N PHE A 49 -9.61 -5.27 1.94
CA PHE A 49 -9.12 -6.62 2.22
C PHE A 49 -9.86 -7.27 3.40
N TYR A 50 -10.03 -6.53 4.49
CA TYR A 50 -10.77 -6.97 5.67
C TYR A 50 -12.26 -7.21 5.35
N LEU A 51 -12.88 -6.29 4.60
CA LEU A 51 -14.27 -6.44 4.15
C LEU A 51 -14.44 -7.68 3.26
N TYR A 52 -13.49 -7.94 2.36
CA TYR A 52 -13.53 -9.12 1.50
C TYR A 52 -13.50 -10.42 2.32
N GLN A 53 -12.54 -10.56 3.24
CA GLN A 53 -12.45 -11.75 4.09
C GLN A 53 -13.71 -11.93 4.95
N ARG A 54 -14.23 -10.85 5.53
CA ARG A 54 -15.37 -10.98 6.45
C ARG A 54 -16.70 -11.25 5.77
N TYR A 55 -16.94 -10.63 4.62
CA TYR A 55 -18.27 -10.63 3.99
C TYR A 55 -18.32 -11.38 2.66
N VAL A 56 -17.23 -11.38 1.88
CA VAL A 56 -17.21 -12.01 0.55
C VAL A 56 -16.78 -13.48 0.65
N GLU A 57 -15.83 -13.82 1.52
CA GLU A 57 -15.41 -15.21 1.76
C GLU A 57 -16.55 -16.19 2.09
N PRO A 58 -17.49 -15.89 3.01
CA PRO A 58 -18.61 -16.81 3.29
C PRO A 58 -19.61 -16.93 2.13
N LEU A 59 -19.70 -15.91 1.27
CA LEU A 59 -20.55 -15.98 0.07
C LEU A 59 -19.85 -16.83 -1.00
N VAL A 60 -18.58 -16.56 -1.28
CA VAL A 60 -17.77 -17.32 -2.23
C VAL A 60 -17.68 -18.78 -1.82
N SER A 61 -17.54 -19.11 -0.54
CA SER A 61 -17.51 -20.51 -0.09
C SER A 61 -18.84 -21.26 -0.29
N GLN A 62 -19.97 -20.57 -0.16
CA GLN A 62 -21.29 -21.15 -0.46
C GLN A 62 -21.49 -21.39 -1.96
N PHE A 63 -20.99 -20.50 -2.81
CA PHE A 63 -21.02 -20.69 -4.27
C PHE A 63 -19.95 -21.69 -4.77
N ALA A 64 -18.81 -21.79 -4.08
CA ALA A 64 -17.74 -22.76 -4.34
C ALA A 64 -18.10 -24.19 -3.95
N ALA A 65 -19.11 -24.38 -3.10
CA ALA A 65 -19.67 -25.69 -2.77
C ALA A 65 -20.55 -26.29 -3.88
N ALA A 66 -20.81 -25.55 -4.98
CA ALA A 66 -21.39 -26.12 -6.19
C ALA A 66 -20.35 -27.03 -6.87
N PRO A 67 -20.59 -28.35 -6.99
CA PRO A 67 -19.64 -29.28 -7.60
C PRO A 67 -19.62 -29.05 -9.11
N GLY A 68 -18.74 -28.18 -9.58
CA GLY A 68 -18.61 -27.89 -11.00
C GLY A 68 -17.32 -27.19 -11.36
N GLU A 69 -17.08 -25.98 -10.88
CA GLU A 69 -16.03 -25.13 -11.46
C GLU A 69 -15.44 -24.14 -10.45
N THR A 70 -14.74 -24.64 -9.43
CA THR A 70 -13.85 -23.77 -8.65
C THR A 70 -12.47 -23.84 -9.28
N ALA A 71 -12.18 -22.86 -10.15
CA ALA A 71 -10.84 -22.60 -10.66
C ALA A 71 -9.87 -22.54 -9.48
N SER A 72 -9.10 -23.60 -9.28
CA SER A 72 -8.26 -23.80 -8.09
C SER A 72 -6.92 -23.04 -8.19
N GLY A 73 -6.80 -22.11 -9.14
CA GLY A 73 -5.60 -21.31 -9.32
C GLY A 73 -5.66 -20.00 -8.52
N ILE A 74 -4.49 -19.62 -8.02
CA ILE A 74 -4.23 -18.29 -7.47
C ILE A 74 -4.70 -17.27 -8.53
N PHE A 75 -5.61 -16.37 -8.14
CA PHE A 75 -6.26 -15.38 -9.01
C PHE A 75 -7.43 -15.84 -9.91
N GLY A 76 -8.05 -17.00 -9.65
CA GLY A 76 -9.25 -17.43 -10.40
C GLY A 76 -8.94 -17.92 -11.81
N LEU A 77 -7.68 -18.21 -12.11
CA LEU A 77 -7.28 -18.88 -13.33
C LEU A 77 -7.42 -20.40 -13.15
N PRO A 78 -8.05 -21.14 -14.08
CA PRO A 78 -8.18 -22.59 -13.97
C PRO A 78 -6.79 -23.23 -14.00
N SER A 79 -6.56 -24.17 -13.08
CA SER A 79 -5.30 -24.92 -13.06
C SER A 79 -5.21 -25.86 -14.26
N SER A 80 -3.99 -26.25 -14.66
CA SER A 80 -3.79 -27.22 -15.75
C SER A 80 -4.44 -28.58 -15.46
N VAL A 81 -4.66 -28.90 -14.17
CA VAL A 81 -5.39 -30.09 -13.72
C VAL A 81 -6.88 -29.98 -14.01
N ASP A 82 -7.47 -28.79 -13.84
CA ASP A 82 -8.88 -28.52 -14.15
C ASP A 82 -9.12 -28.59 -15.66
N MET A 83 -8.17 -28.08 -16.46
CA MET A 83 -8.22 -28.21 -17.93
C MET A 83 -8.10 -29.66 -18.40
N GLN A 84 -7.26 -30.49 -17.77
CA GLN A 84 -7.17 -31.92 -18.11
C GLN A 84 -8.47 -32.68 -17.78
N LYS A 85 -9.13 -32.36 -16.66
CA LYS A 85 -10.43 -32.95 -16.31
C LYS A 85 -11.51 -32.61 -17.33
N LEU A 86 -11.55 -31.35 -17.80
CA LEU A 86 -12.48 -30.92 -18.86
C LEU A 86 -12.23 -31.68 -20.18
N ILE A 87 -10.98 -31.76 -20.63
CA ILE A 87 -10.62 -32.47 -21.88
C ILE A 87 -11.00 -33.95 -21.80
N ASN A 88 -10.71 -34.61 -20.67
CA ASN A 88 -11.04 -36.01 -20.47
C ASN A 88 -12.56 -36.23 -20.41
N SER A 89 -13.32 -35.33 -19.78
CA SER A 89 -14.79 -35.43 -19.72
C SER A 89 -15.46 -35.30 -21.10
N PHE A 90 -14.93 -34.43 -21.97
CA PHE A 90 -15.40 -34.30 -23.35
C PHE A 90 -15.01 -35.50 -24.23
N THR A 91 -13.85 -36.11 -23.97
CA THR A 91 -13.35 -37.26 -24.73
C THR A 91 -14.03 -38.56 -24.30
N ALA A 92 -14.40 -38.69 -23.02
CA ALA A 92 -15.10 -39.87 -22.49
C ALA A 92 -16.61 -39.89 -22.82
N GLY A 93 -17.17 -38.76 -23.27
CA GLY A 93 -18.58 -38.63 -23.66
C GLY A 93 -18.85 -38.80 -25.16
N GLN A 94 -17.82 -39.08 -25.98
CA GLN A 94 -17.93 -39.43 -27.41
C GLN A 94 -17.62 -40.91 -27.64
#